data_AF-A0A0C2YVU4-F1
#
_entry.id   AF-A0A0C2YVU4-F1
#
_cell.length_a   1.000
_cell.length_b   1.000
_cell.length_c   1.000
_cell.angle_alpha   90.00
_cell.angle_beta   90.00
_cell.angle_gamma   90.00
#
_symmetry.space_group_name_H-M   'P 1'
#
loop_
_entity.id
_entity.type
_entity.pdbx_description
1 polymer ?
#
loop_
_entity_poly.entity_id
_entity_poly.type
_entity_poly.pdbx_seq_one_letter_code
_entity_poly.pdbx_strand_id
1 'polypeptide(L)'
;MTMPTTAKTLPHFHGDYSNSEEPAHWFAQFQLVLPDMWSEAAKVQRFQLQLAPGGYTEEWFDALPASDQASLAAIRTAFLKRWPPTKWAKWSRLQQRERIRELGLKEEEVGKWVQEGCIGDYGQNIWADRAMRLVLSMGDTDGTLIEYAIETMPVVLRDHLDDGYDLWEDFVQVVREIPAARLCRGKEELEQNWARDSAIAALR
;
A
#
# COMPACT_ATOMS: atom_id res chain seq x y z
N MET A 1 36.13 -1.36 19.22
CA MET A 1 34.99 -1.40 20.15
C MET A 1 33.74 -1.69 19.33
N THR A 2 33.29 -2.93 19.32
CA THR A 2 32.02 -3.35 18.73
C THR A 2 30.90 -2.90 19.67
N MET A 3 30.02 -2.03 19.19
CA MET A 3 28.82 -1.64 19.93
C MET A 3 27.97 -2.90 20.16
N PRO A 4 27.46 -3.15 21.38
CA PRO A 4 26.52 -4.24 21.59
C PRO A 4 25.26 -3.94 20.78
N THR A 5 24.95 -4.81 19.83
CA THR A 5 23.64 -4.85 19.18
C THR A 5 22.61 -5.05 20.29
N THR A 6 21.91 -3.98 20.69
CA THR A 6 20.77 -4.11 21.59
C THR A 6 19.76 -5.01 20.90
N ALA A 7 19.64 -6.25 21.40
CA ALA A 7 18.60 -7.16 20.97
C ALA A 7 17.27 -6.41 21.12
N LYS A 8 16.56 -6.18 20.01
CA LYS A 8 15.23 -5.57 20.03
C LYS A 8 14.34 -6.42 20.93
N THR A 9 14.05 -5.93 22.12
CA THR A 9 13.06 -6.52 23.01
C THR A 9 11.69 -6.25 22.41
N LEU A 10 10.95 -7.32 22.12
CA LEU A 10 9.55 -7.21 21.74
C LEU A 10 8.75 -6.68 22.95
N PRO A 11 7.80 -5.74 22.79
CA PRO A 11 6.90 -5.36 23.87
C PRO A 11 5.97 -6.52 24.25
N HIS A 12 5.42 -6.49 25.48
CA HIS A 12 4.41 -7.45 25.88
C HIS A 12 3.14 -7.30 25.03
N PHE A 13 2.41 -8.39 24.84
CA PHE A 13 1.11 -8.36 24.18
C PHE A 13 0.00 -8.08 25.19
N HIS A 14 -0.69 -6.96 24.99
CA HIS A 14 -1.80 -6.52 25.82
C HIS A 14 -3.16 -6.98 25.27
N GLY A 15 -3.24 -7.26 23.98
CA GLY A 15 -4.42 -7.71 23.24
C GLY A 15 -5.50 -6.65 23.02
N ASP A 16 -5.30 -5.44 23.51
CA ASP A 16 -6.33 -4.40 23.58
C ASP A 16 -6.36 -3.51 22.33
N TYR A 17 -5.53 -3.83 21.32
CA TYR A 17 -5.34 -3.08 20.08
C TYR A 17 -4.87 -1.63 20.32
N SER A 18 -4.45 -1.29 21.55
CA SER A 18 -3.90 0.03 21.87
C SER A 18 -2.54 0.21 21.20
N ASN A 19 -2.09 1.46 21.04
CA ASN A 19 -0.77 1.77 20.49
C ASN A 19 -0.46 1.11 19.14
N SER A 20 -1.48 0.86 18.30
CA SER A 20 -1.36 0.11 17.04
C SER A 20 -0.86 -1.33 17.20
N GLU A 21 -1.18 -1.97 18.33
CA GLU A 21 -0.91 -3.39 18.59
C GLU A 21 -1.76 -4.28 17.67
N GLU A 22 -1.25 -4.55 16.48
CA GLU A 22 -1.87 -5.45 15.51
C GLU A 22 -1.49 -6.92 15.82
N PRO A 23 -2.44 -7.78 16.24
CA PRO A 23 -2.12 -9.11 16.76
C PRO A 23 -1.33 -9.99 15.78
N ALA A 24 -1.71 -9.99 14.50
CA ALA A 24 -1.02 -10.76 13.48
C ALA A 24 0.43 -10.29 13.27
N HIS A 25 0.64 -8.98 13.30
CA HIS A 25 1.97 -8.39 13.17
C HIS A 25 2.82 -8.70 14.40
N TRP A 26 2.29 -8.52 15.60
CA TRP A 26 2.98 -8.82 16.83
C TRP A 26 3.41 -10.30 16.90
N PHE A 27 2.51 -11.22 16.55
CA PHE A 27 2.83 -12.66 16.56
C PHE A 27 3.93 -12.99 15.55
N ALA A 28 3.92 -12.37 14.36
CA ALA A 28 4.98 -12.55 13.39
C ALA A 28 6.34 -12.02 13.90
N GLN A 29 6.35 -10.85 14.55
CA GLN A 29 7.57 -10.33 15.17
C GLN A 29 8.08 -11.24 16.29
N PHE A 30 7.17 -11.78 17.11
CA PHE A 30 7.49 -12.77 18.12
C PHE A 30 8.17 -14.01 17.50
N GLN A 31 7.62 -14.56 16.41
CA GLN A 31 8.23 -15.71 15.74
C GLN A 31 9.62 -15.41 15.18
N LEU A 32 9.85 -14.21 14.64
CA LEU A 32 11.14 -13.81 14.08
C LEU A 32 12.26 -13.68 15.12
N VAL A 33 11.93 -13.42 16.39
CA VAL A 33 12.92 -13.31 17.47
C VAL A 33 13.18 -14.63 18.19
N LEU A 34 12.47 -15.71 17.84
CA LEU A 34 12.69 -17.03 18.43
C LEU A 34 13.83 -17.77 17.71
N PRO A 35 14.76 -18.39 18.46
CA PRO A 35 15.74 -19.27 17.86
C PRO A 35 15.11 -20.57 17.33
N ASP A 36 15.49 -20.96 16.10
CA ASP A 36 14.99 -22.19 15.46
C ASP A 36 15.29 -23.46 16.27
N MET A 37 16.42 -23.45 16.96
CA MET A 37 16.92 -24.59 17.76
C MET A 37 16.14 -24.84 19.05
N TRP A 38 15.21 -23.95 19.44
CA TRP A 38 14.42 -24.13 20.65
C TRP A 38 13.37 -25.23 20.48
N SER A 39 13.13 -25.98 21.55
CA SER A 39 12.01 -26.92 21.60
C SER A 39 10.68 -26.18 21.57
N GLU A 40 9.61 -26.84 21.10
CA GLU A 40 8.28 -26.23 21.13
C GLU A 40 7.87 -25.83 22.55
N ALA A 41 8.18 -26.65 23.56
CA ALA A 41 7.91 -26.31 24.96
C ALA A 41 8.61 -25.01 25.40
N ALA A 42 9.88 -24.80 25.02
CA ALA A 42 10.61 -23.58 25.34
C ALA A 42 10.02 -22.36 24.62
N LYS A 43 9.57 -22.53 23.38
CA LYS A 43 8.91 -21.47 22.60
C LYS A 43 7.53 -21.10 23.18
N VAL A 44 6.76 -22.09 23.61
CA VAL A 44 5.47 -21.91 24.30
C VAL A 44 5.66 -21.15 25.60
N GLN A 45 6.63 -21.57 26.43
CA GLN A 45 6.97 -20.85 27.66
C GLN A 45 7.38 -19.40 27.38
N ARG A 46 8.18 -19.19 26.33
CA ARG A 46 8.59 -17.84 25.91
C ARG A 46 7.42 -16.99 25.46
N PHE A 47 6.42 -17.59 24.80
CA PHE A 47 5.20 -16.91 24.39
C PHE A 47 4.41 -16.43 25.61
N GLN A 48 4.21 -17.30 26.61
CA GLN A 48 3.52 -16.94 27.86
C GLN A 48 4.20 -15.75 28.55
N LEU A 49 5.54 -15.77 28.67
CA LEU A 49 6.32 -14.66 29.25
C LEU A 49 6.22 -13.34 28.48
N GLN A 50 5.74 -13.39 27.25
CA GLN A 50 5.63 -12.23 26.36
C GLN A 50 4.19 -11.68 26.37
N LEU A 51 3.25 -12.30 27.07
CA LEU A 51 1.92 -11.76 27.37
C LEU A 51 2.01 -10.76 28.52
N ALA A 52 1.05 -9.82 28.60
CA ALA A 52 0.98 -8.84 29.68
C ALA A 52 0.76 -9.55 31.04
N PRO A 53 1.72 -9.46 31.99
CA PRO A 53 1.62 -10.17 33.27
C PRO A 53 0.43 -9.68 34.11
N GLY A 54 -0.31 -10.61 34.72
CA GLY A 54 -1.54 -10.33 35.46
C GLY A 54 -2.65 -9.71 34.60
N GLY A 55 -2.49 -9.73 33.28
CA GLY A 55 -3.46 -9.23 32.32
C GLY A 55 -4.33 -10.35 31.76
N TYR A 56 -5.41 -9.97 31.09
CA TYR A 56 -6.35 -10.92 30.52
C TYR A 56 -5.77 -11.77 29.38
N THR A 57 -4.63 -11.38 28.79
CA THR A 57 -3.93 -12.18 27.79
C THR A 57 -3.28 -13.41 28.43
N GLU A 58 -2.67 -13.25 29.60
CA GLU A 58 -2.15 -14.37 30.41
C GLU A 58 -3.28 -15.28 30.90
N GLU A 59 -4.37 -14.70 31.44
CA GLU A 59 -5.55 -15.48 31.85
C GLU A 59 -6.15 -16.30 30.70
N TRP A 60 -6.20 -15.72 29.50
CA TRP A 60 -6.65 -16.43 28.30
C TRP A 60 -5.74 -17.61 27.97
N PHE A 61 -4.42 -17.41 28.05
CA PHE A 61 -3.46 -18.47 27.73
C PHE A 61 -3.56 -19.61 28.73
N ASP A 62 -3.66 -19.31 30.03
CA ASP A 62 -3.79 -20.31 31.09
C ASP A 62 -5.09 -21.12 30.97
N ALA A 63 -6.14 -20.52 30.41
CA ALA A 63 -7.41 -21.18 30.13
C ALA A 63 -7.42 -22.03 28.85
N LEU A 64 -6.36 -22.02 28.04
CA LEU A 64 -6.30 -22.82 26.81
C LEU A 64 -6.21 -24.32 27.11
N PRO A 65 -6.89 -25.18 26.33
CA PRO A 65 -6.69 -26.62 26.40
C PRO A 65 -5.24 -27.01 26.13
N ALA A 66 -4.78 -28.12 26.72
CA ALA A 66 -3.42 -28.62 26.51
C ALA A 66 -3.09 -28.89 25.03
N SER A 67 -4.09 -29.23 24.20
CA SER A 67 -3.92 -29.37 22.75
C SER A 67 -3.54 -28.06 22.07
N ASP A 68 -4.09 -26.95 22.54
CA ASP A 68 -3.89 -25.61 21.96
C ASP A 68 -2.58 -24.98 22.44
N GLN A 69 -2.03 -25.47 23.57
CA GLN A 69 -0.71 -25.11 24.08
C GLN A 69 0.43 -26.04 23.58
N ALA A 70 0.11 -27.08 22.81
CA ALA A 70 1.07 -28.14 22.44
C ALA A 70 2.19 -27.66 21.50
N SER A 71 1.96 -26.59 20.74
CA SER A 71 2.92 -26.01 19.80
C SER A 71 2.62 -24.55 19.53
N LEU A 72 3.60 -23.81 19.01
CA LEU A 72 3.35 -22.42 18.58
C LEU A 72 2.33 -22.33 17.44
N ALA A 73 2.24 -23.34 16.59
CA ALA A 73 1.25 -23.35 15.52
C ALA A 73 -0.18 -23.42 16.09
N ALA A 74 -0.41 -24.28 17.08
CA ALA A 74 -1.69 -24.40 17.76
C ALA A 74 -2.06 -23.10 18.51
N ILE A 75 -1.07 -22.53 19.23
CA ILE A 75 -1.23 -21.23 19.90
C ILE A 75 -1.57 -20.15 18.89
N ARG A 76 -0.88 -20.08 17.74
CA ARG A 76 -1.15 -19.09 16.70
C ARG A 76 -2.60 -19.16 16.21
N THR A 77 -3.11 -20.37 15.99
CA THR A 77 -4.51 -20.56 15.56
C THR A 77 -5.49 -20.09 16.64
N ALA A 78 -5.28 -20.46 17.90
CA ALA A 78 -6.13 -20.02 19.01
C ALA A 78 -6.04 -18.50 19.22
N PHE A 79 -4.82 -17.95 19.13
CA PHE A 79 -4.50 -16.54 19.29
C PHE A 79 -5.21 -15.68 18.23
N LEU A 80 -5.06 -16.00 16.94
CA LEU A 80 -5.71 -15.25 15.85
C LEU A 80 -7.23 -15.44 15.83
N LYS A 81 -7.75 -16.50 16.46
CA LYS A 81 -9.19 -16.64 16.69
C LYS A 81 -9.69 -15.71 17.80
N ARG A 82 -8.90 -15.51 18.86
CA ARG A 82 -9.25 -14.63 19.99
C ARG A 82 -9.04 -13.16 19.66
N TRP A 83 -7.92 -12.83 19.02
CA TRP A 83 -7.56 -11.50 18.55
C TRP A 83 -7.40 -11.53 17.02
N PRO A 84 -8.52 -11.42 16.28
CA PRO A 84 -8.46 -11.41 14.83
C PRO A 84 -7.66 -10.20 14.34
N PRO A 85 -6.95 -10.33 13.20
CA PRO A 85 -6.28 -9.20 12.61
C PRO A 85 -7.28 -8.07 12.33
N THR A 86 -6.85 -6.82 12.45
CA THR A 86 -7.70 -5.69 12.06
C THR A 86 -8.11 -5.87 10.60
N LYS A 87 -9.41 -6.06 10.36
CA LYS A 87 -9.93 -6.11 9.00
C LYS A 87 -9.77 -4.72 8.42
N TRP A 88 -8.93 -4.59 7.41
CA TRP A 88 -8.90 -3.40 6.58
C TRP A 88 -10.30 -3.26 5.98
N ALA A 89 -10.96 -2.15 6.26
CA ALA A 89 -12.25 -1.87 5.66
C ALA A 89 -12.05 -1.94 4.13
N LYS A 90 -12.79 -2.83 3.46
CA LYS A 90 -12.82 -2.81 2.00
C LYS A 90 -13.39 -1.47 1.61
N TRP A 91 -12.61 -0.71 0.85
CA TRP A 91 -13.04 0.55 0.26
C TRP A 91 -14.33 0.28 -0.51
N SER A 92 -15.36 1.10 -0.29
CA SER A 92 -16.54 1.05 -1.14
C SER A 92 -16.16 1.46 -2.56
N ARG A 93 -16.94 1.06 -3.58
CA ARG A 93 -16.69 1.49 -4.97
C ARG A 93 -16.60 3.02 -5.08
N LEU A 94 -17.40 3.75 -4.32
CA LEU A 94 -17.33 5.21 -4.28
C LEU A 94 -15.98 5.70 -3.75
N GLN A 95 -15.52 5.15 -2.62
CA GLN A 95 -14.24 5.56 -2.04
C GLN A 95 -13.05 5.16 -2.91
N GLN A 96 -13.10 4.01 -3.59
CA GLN A 96 -12.08 3.61 -4.57
C GLN A 96 -11.96 4.63 -5.70
N ARG A 97 -13.11 5.05 -6.26
CA ARG A 97 -13.17 6.09 -7.31
C ARG A 97 -12.62 7.42 -6.82
N GLU A 98 -13.03 7.88 -5.65
CA GLU A 98 -12.55 9.13 -5.06
C GLU A 98 -11.03 9.12 -4.89
N ARG A 99 -10.45 8.02 -4.40
CA ARG A 99 -9.00 7.91 -4.21
C ARG A 99 -8.19 7.92 -5.49
N ILE A 100 -8.68 7.28 -6.55
CA ILE A 100 -8.01 7.31 -7.85
C ILE A 100 -8.07 8.72 -8.43
N ARG A 101 -9.20 9.41 -8.26
CA ARG A 101 -9.33 10.80 -8.73
C ARG A 101 -8.42 11.76 -7.98
N GLU A 102 -8.28 11.58 -6.66
CA GLU A 102 -7.36 12.36 -5.82
C GLU A 102 -5.89 12.19 -6.20
N LEU A 103 -5.51 11.05 -6.77
CA LEU A 103 -4.15 10.80 -7.23
C LEU A 103 -3.80 11.59 -8.51
N GLY A 104 -4.80 12.17 -9.19
CA GLY A 104 -4.71 12.78 -10.52
C GLY A 104 -3.39 13.48 -10.86
N LEU A 105 -2.94 13.31 -12.10
CA LEU A 105 -1.70 13.90 -12.60
C LEU A 105 -1.95 15.35 -12.99
N LYS A 106 -1.09 16.28 -12.57
CA LYS A 106 -1.22 17.66 -13.00
C LYS A 106 -0.63 17.87 -14.39
N GLU A 107 -1.23 18.77 -15.17
CA GLU A 107 -0.76 19.10 -16.52
C GLU A 107 0.72 19.52 -16.50
N GLU A 108 1.14 20.29 -15.49
CA GLU A 108 2.53 20.73 -15.34
C GLU A 108 3.52 19.60 -15.05
N GLU A 109 3.08 18.42 -14.60
CA GLU A 109 3.96 17.29 -14.22
C GLU A 109 4.25 16.37 -15.42
N VAL A 110 3.38 16.36 -16.44
CA VAL A 110 3.55 15.53 -17.66
C VAL A 110 4.86 15.88 -18.38
N GLY A 111 5.66 14.88 -18.76
CA GLY A 111 6.91 15.09 -19.49
C GLY A 111 8.01 15.79 -18.69
N LYS A 112 7.80 16.13 -17.41
CA LYS A 112 8.85 16.60 -16.52
C LYS A 112 9.55 15.43 -15.88
N TRP A 113 10.88 15.48 -15.84
CA TRP A 113 11.67 14.55 -15.05
C TRP A 113 11.49 14.86 -13.56
N VAL A 114 11.05 13.87 -12.78
CA VAL A 114 10.86 13.98 -11.33
C VAL A 114 11.75 12.93 -10.67
N GLN A 115 12.47 13.35 -9.63
CA GLN A 115 13.32 12.46 -8.85
C GLN A 115 12.67 12.12 -7.51
N GLU A 116 12.36 10.84 -7.29
CA GLU A 116 11.80 10.34 -6.03
C GLU A 116 12.75 9.33 -5.40
N GLY A 117 13.51 9.79 -4.39
CA GLY A 117 14.54 8.98 -3.76
C GLY A 117 15.71 8.69 -4.70
N CYS A 118 16.04 7.41 -4.90
CA CYS A 118 17.19 6.99 -5.72
C CYS A 118 16.84 6.77 -7.20
N ILE A 119 15.57 6.85 -7.58
CA ILE A 119 15.11 6.60 -8.96
C ILE A 119 14.36 7.86 -9.43
N GLY A 120 14.71 8.33 -10.63
CA GLY A 120 13.98 9.39 -11.30
C GLY A 120 13.33 8.86 -12.56
N ASP A 121 12.15 9.37 -12.87
CA ASP A 121 11.43 9.07 -14.10
C ASP A 121 10.52 10.27 -14.46
N TYR A 122 9.87 10.22 -15.61
CA TYR A 122 8.92 11.24 -16.01
C TYR A 122 7.64 11.20 -15.15
N GLY A 123 7.06 12.37 -14.88
CA GLY A 123 5.90 12.53 -13.99
C GLY A 123 4.72 11.61 -14.33
N GLN A 124 4.43 11.39 -15.62
CA GLN A 124 3.38 10.47 -16.05
C GLN A 124 3.68 9.01 -15.72
N ASN A 125 4.95 8.59 -15.77
CA ASN A 125 5.36 7.22 -15.46
C ASN A 125 5.23 6.96 -13.96
N ILE A 126 5.70 7.92 -13.14
CA ILE A 126 5.58 7.87 -11.68
C ILE A 126 4.11 7.84 -11.26
N TRP A 127 3.28 8.67 -11.89
CA TRP A 127 1.84 8.67 -11.64
C TRP A 127 1.19 7.34 -12.01
N ALA A 128 1.48 6.79 -13.20
CA ALA A 128 0.92 5.52 -13.65
C ALA A 128 1.28 4.37 -12.69
N ASP A 129 2.53 4.32 -12.23
CA ASP A 129 2.98 3.36 -11.23
C ASP A 129 2.28 3.51 -9.88
N ARG A 130 2.06 4.75 -9.43
CA ARG A 130 1.31 5.03 -8.20
C ARG A 130 -0.14 4.62 -8.33
N ALA A 131 -0.76 4.88 -9.48
CA ALA A 131 -2.15 4.52 -9.75
C ALA A 131 -2.31 3.00 -9.69
N MET A 132 -1.48 2.25 -10.42
CA MET A 132 -1.48 0.80 -10.40
C MET A 132 -1.23 0.22 -9.00
N ARG A 133 -0.28 0.77 -8.22
CA ARG A 133 -0.07 0.29 -6.83
C ARG A 133 -1.27 0.54 -5.94
N LEU A 134 -1.91 1.70 -6.08
CA LEU A 134 -3.07 2.10 -5.29
C LEU A 134 -4.27 1.18 -5.59
N VAL A 135 -4.61 0.97 -6.85
CA VAL A 135 -5.76 0.14 -7.25
C VAL A 135 -5.57 -1.34 -6.94
N LEU A 136 -4.34 -1.87 -7.09
CA LEU A 136 -4.02 -3.23 -6.64
C LEU A 136 -4.16 -3.36 -5.12
N SER A 137 -3.79 -2.33 -4.35
CA SER A 137 -4.00 -2.33 -2.89
C SER A 137 -5.50 -2.32 -2.50
N MET A 138 -6.37 -1.85 -3.40
CA MET A 138 -7.83 -1.89 -3.25
C MET A 138 -8.45 -3.22 -3.74
N GLY A 139 -7.64 -4.10 -4.35
CA GLY A 139 -8.08 -5.38 -4.90
C GLY A 139 -8.61 -5.32 -6.34
N ASP A 140 -8.42 -4.21 -7.05
CA ASP A 140 -8.80 -4.05 -8.46
C ASP A 140 -7.72 -4.67 -9.36
N THR A 141 -7.90 -5.94 -9.69
CA THR A 141 -6.95 -6.73 -10.51
C THR A 141 -7.44 -6.93 -11.95
N ASP A 142 -8.69 -6.59 -12.20
CA ASP A 142 -9.43 -6.73 -13.45
C ASP A 142 -9.62 -5.39 -14.18
N GLY A 143 -8.85 -4.36 -13.81
CA GLY A 143 -8.82 -3.09 -14.52
C GLY A 143 -10.07 -2.22 -14.40
N THR A 144 -11.04 -2.58 -13.54
CA THR A 144 -12.36 -1.92 -13.51
C THR A 144 -12.32 -0.46 -13.08
N LEU A 145 -11.19 0.02 -12.57
CA LEU A 145 -11.01 1.40 -12.16
C LEU A 145 -10.13 2.23 -13.11
N ILE A 146 -9.65 1.66 -14.23
CA ILE A 146 -8.80 2.36 -15.21
C ILE A 146 -9.53 3.56 -15.81
N GLU A 147 -10.83 3.43 -16.09
CA GLU A 147 -11.65 4.53 -16.61
C GLU A 147 -11.56 5.79 -15.73
N TYR A 148 -11.52 5.62 -14.41
CA TYR A 148 -11.45 6.74 -13.47
C TYR A 148 -10.06 7.36 -13.37
N ALA A 149 -9.01 6.59 -13.67
CA ALA A 149 -7.68 7.15 -13.82
C ALA A 149 -7.62 8.00 -15.09
N ILE A 150 -8.15 7.52 -16.22
CA ILE A 150 -8.19 8.24 -17.49
C ILE A 150 -9.01 9.55 -17.40
N GLU A 151 -10.12 9.54 -16.64
CA GLU A 151 -10.92 10.74 -16.39
C GLU A 151 -10.11 11.91 -15.80
N THR A 152 -9.12 11.63 -14.96
CA THR A 152 -8.32 12.66 -14.28
C THR A 152 -6.99 12.96 -14.96
N MET A 153 -6.73 12.35 -16.10
CA MET A 153 -5.50 12.58 -16.85
C MET A 153 -5.49 13.94 -17.56
N PRO A 154 -4.33 14.60 -17.60
CA PRO A 154 -4.00 15.69 -18.50
C PRO A 154 -4.40 15.40 -19.96
N VAL A 155 -4.90 16.41 -20.66
CA VAL A 155 -5.38 16.27 -22.05
C VAL A 155 -4.26 15.77 -22.95
N VAL A 156 -3.05 16.34 -22.80
CA VAL A 156 -1.87 16.01 -23.60
C VAL A 156 -1.49 14.53 -23.48
N LEU A 157 -1.76 13.91 -22.34
CA LEU A 157 -1.49 12.49 -22.14
C LEU A 157 -2.62 11.61 -22.67
N ARG A 158 -3.87 12.03 -22.47
CA ARG A 158 -5.07 11.32 -22.94
C ARG A 158 -5.14 11.21 -24.46
N ASP A 159 -4.69 12.22 -25.20
CA ASP A 159 -4.66 12.23 -26.67
C ASP A 159 -3.75 11.14 -27.29
N HIS A 160 -2.98 10.44 -26.46
CA HIS A 160 -2.08 9.36 -26.85
C HIS A 160 -2.55 7.97 -26.39
N LEU A 161 -3.71 7.88 -25.74
CA LEU A 161 -4.27 6.64 -25.24
C LEU A 161 -5.46 6.20 -26.09
N ASP A 162 -5.57 4.90 -26.31
CA ASP A 162 -6.76 4.29 -26.89
C ASP A 162 -7.88 4.14 -25.84
N ASP A 163 -9.09 3.85 -26.31
CA ASP A 163 -10.23 3.52 -25.46
C ASP A 163 -10.16 2.06 -25.01
N GLY A 164 -10.31 1.83 -23.70
CA GLY A 164 -10.52 0.49 -23.12
C GLY A 164 -9.23 -0.29 -22.85
N TYR A 165 -8.86 -0.37 -21.58
CA TYR A 165 -7.81 -1.26 -21.08
C TYR A 165 -8.43 -2.22 -20.08
N ASP A 166 -8.13 -3.51 -20.22
CA ASP A 166 -8.64 -4.55 -19.32
C ASP A 166 -7.65 -4.87 -18.18
N LEU A 167 -6.38 -4.48 -18.33
CA LEU A 167 -5.31 -4.75 -17.36
C LEU A 167 -4.53 -3.47 -17.05
N TRP A 168 -4.17 -3.31 -15.78
CA TRP A 168 -3.39 -2.16 -15.31
C TRP A 168 -1.96 -2.18 -15.86
N GLU A 169 -1.38 -3.37 -16.03
CA GLU A 169 -0.08 -3.58 -16.64
C GLU A 169 -0.03 -2.99 -18.05
N ASP A 170 -1.05 -3.27 -18.86
CA ASP A 170 -1.13 -2.79 -20.25
C ASP A 170 -1.29 -1.27 -20.27
N PHE A 171 -2.18 -0.74 -19.43
CA PHE A 171 -2.37 0.71 -19.30
C PHE A 171 -1.06 1.43 -18.91
N VAL A 172 -0.37 0.96 -17.87
CA VAL A 172 0.91 1.55 -17.42
C VAL A 172 1.98 1.41 -18.49
N GLN A 173 2.03 0.28 -19.19
CA GLN A 173 3.00 0.07 -20.27
C GLN A 173 2.78 1.06 -21.41
N VAL A 174 1.54 1.27 -21.84
CA VAL A 174 1.23 2.27 -22.88
C VAL A 174 1.66 3.66 -22.43
N VAL A 175 1.35 4.07 -21.18
CA VAL A 175 1.77 5.39 -20.66
C VAL A 175 3.29 5.57 -20.74
N ARG A 176 4.06 4.53 -20.40
CA ARG A 176 5.55 4.54 -20.42
C ARG A 176 6.13 4.61 -21.83
N GLU A 177 5.44 4.03 -22.80
CA GLU A 177 5.89 3.98 -24.18
C GLU A 177 5.64 5.30 -24.94
N ILE A 178 4.86 6.23 -24.37
CA ILE A 178 4.63 7.53 -24.97
C ILE A 178 5.94 8.32 -25.02
N PRO A 179 6.46 8.65 -26.21
CA PRO A 179 7.72 9.37 -26.34
C PRO A 179 7.61 10.76 -25.71
N ALA A 180 8.58 11.13 -24.85
CA ALA A 180 8.62 12.44 -24.20
C ALA A 180 8.54 13.62 -25.21
N ALA A 181 9.11 13.46 -26.40
CA ALA A 181 9.03 14.46 -27.47
C ALA A 181 7.60 14.73 -27.95
N ARG A 182 6.69 13.73 -27.91
CA ARG A 182 5.27 13.92 -28.25
C ARG A 182 4.56 14.70 -27.15
N LEU A 183 4.83 14.38 -25.89
CA LEU A 183 4.27 15.11 -24.74
C LEU A 183 4.71 16.58 -24.72
N CYS A 184 5.98 16.86 -25.01
CA CYS A 184 6.46 18.25 -25.10
C CYS A 184 5.74 19.03 -26.21
N ARG A 185 5.58 18.43 -27.40
CA ARG A 185 4.86 19.08 -28.51
C ARG A 185 3.39 19.34 -28.18
N GLY A 186 2.70 18.35 -27.61
CA GLY A 186 1.30 18.50 -27.22
C GLY A 186 1.10 19.63 -26.20
N LYS A 187 2.05 19.83 -25.28
CA LYS A 187 2.04 20.97 -24.36
C LYS A 187 2.17 22.32 -25.08
N GLU A 188 3.14 22.43 -25.98
CA GLU A 188 3.35 23.66 -26.75
C GLU A 188 2.10 24.03 -27.57
N GLU A 189 1.45 23.04 -28.20
CA GLU A 189 0.20 23.24 -28.94
C GLU A 189 -0.95 23.68 -28.02
N LEU A 190 -1.07 23.10 -26.83
CA LEU A 190 -2.08 23.47 -25.84
C LEU A 190 -1.89 24.91 -25.35
N GLU A 191 -0.65 25.31 -25.04
CA GLU A 191 -0.32 26.68 -24.64
C GLU A 191 -0.62 27.71 -25.74
N GLN A 192 -0.30 27.38 -26.99
CA GLN A 192 -0.62 28.23 -28.14
C GLN A 192 -2.13 28.40 -28.35
N ASN A 193 -2.89 27.30 -28.23
CA ASN A 193 -4.34 27.34 -28.33
C ASN A 193 -4.96 28.20 -27.22
N TRP A 194 -4.49 28.04 -25.98
CA TRP A 194 -4.91 28.87 -24.85
C TRP A 194 -4.62 30.36 -25.10
N ALA A 195 -3.41 30.69 -25.57
CA ALA A 195 -3.02 32.06 -25.85
C ALA A 195 -3.90 32.69 -26.94
N ARG A 196 -4.20 31.93 -28.00
CA ARG A 196 -5.11 32.36 -29.07
C ARG A 196 -6.52 32.62 -28.55
N ASP A 197 -7.08 31.69 -27.79
CA ASP A 197 -8.46 31.79 -27.30
C ASP A 197 -8.62 32.93 -26.29
N SER A 198 -7.60 33.16 -25.45
CA SER A 198 -7.53 34.31 -24.55
C SER A 198 -7.48 35.64 -25.31
N ALA A 199 -6.72 35.71 -26.40
CA ALA A 199 -6.66 36.89 -27.25
C ALA A 199 -7.99 37.18 -27.95
N ILE A 200 -8.71 36.14 -28.41
CA ILE A 200 -10.05 36.28 -29.00
C ILE A 200 -11.06 36.77 -27.97
N ALA A 201 -10.99 36.26 -26.73
CA ALA A 201 -11.87 36.69 -25.64
C ALA A 201 -11.63 38.15 -25.25
N ALA A 202 -10.38 38.62 -25.26
CA ALA A 202 -10.04 40.01 -24.94
C ALA A 202 -10.47 41.04 -26.01
N LEU A 203 -10.83 40.59 -27.21
CA LEU A 203 -11.34 41.43 -28.30
C LEU A 203 -12.88 41.53 -28.34
N ARG A 204 -13.59 40.82 -27.45
CA ARG A 204 -15.06 40.85 -27.31
C ARG A 204 -15.48 41.71 -26.14
#